data_AF-A0A834C756-F1
#
_entry.id   AF-A0A834C756-F1
#
_cell.length_a   1.000
_cell.length_b   1.000
_cell.length_c   1.000
_cell.angle_alpha   90.00
_cell.angle_beta   90.00
_cell.angle_gamma   90.00
#
_symmetry.space_group_name_H-M   'P 1'
#
loop_
_entity.id
_entity.type
_entity.pdbx_description
1 polymer ?
#
loop_
_entity_poly.entity_id
_entity_poly.type
_entity_poly.pdbx_seq_one_letter_code
_entity_poly.pdbx_strand_id
1 'polypeptide(L)'
;MFYMKYNNDFGDIIKEMLFRTRQTDKIGSARTLVLCLQQLFLRLKQEQERGDGAHPGVQTFTTIKELARRFALSFGDLVKFRECVVMIHRSGIEFAFQESSPDTAAPPYLSYLTILSEFSSKLLKLDKKTVFSYLQKHTAVHVDLREECWKPLVHYRASLLAVADMEDAVSHGSSDKRPCMQNRSPSGKQKHEAGNKSPCQISPVNSKTGKTHRPSISSSHQVDKDPPARSLNIDGSNSSCSKEADDGTVEVEF
;
A
#
# COMPACT_ATOMS: atom_id res chain seq x y z
N MET A 1 21.42 3.63 -4.17
CA MET A 1 20.48 4.77 -4.31
C MET A 1 19.99 4.97 -5.77
N PHE A 2 19.30 3.99 -6.38
CA PHE A 2 18.90 4.07 -7.81
C PHE A 2 17.49 4.65 -8.05
N TYR A 3 16.58 4.53 -7.07
CA TYR A 3 15.20 4.99 -7.21
C TYR A 3 15.07 6.53 -7.35
N MET A 4 16.02 7.28 -6.75
CA MET A 4 16.07 8.74 -6.84
C MET A 4 16.79 9.21 -8.11
N LYS A 5 17.77 8.44 -8.61
CA LYS A 5 18.60 8.82 -9.76
C LYS A 5 17.80 8.86 -11.07
N TYR A 6 16.86 7.93 -11.26
CA TYR A 6 16.04 7.86 -12.48
C TYR A 6 14.65 8.49 -12.35
N ASN A 7 14.28 8.99 -11.16
CA ASN A 7 12.96 9.61 -10.96
C ASN A 7 12.84 10.94 -11.70
N ASN A 8 13.93 11.70 -11.81
CA ASN A 8 13.93 12.96 -12.55
C ASN A 8 13.82 12.74 -14.06
N ASP A 9 14.45 11.68 -14.57
CA ASP A 9 14.55 11.46 -16.03
C ASP A 9 13.39 10.62 -16.59
N PHE A 10 12.87 9.67 -15.81
CA PHE A 10 11.86 8.69 -16.28
C PHE A 10 10.67 8.54 -15.32
N GLY A 11 10.60 9.34 -14.25
CA GLY A 11 9.61 9.15 -13.20
C GLY A 11 8.17 9.30 -13.69
N ASP A 12 7.92 10.20 -14.63
CA ASP A 12 6.62 10.40 -15.29
C ASP A 12 6.20 9.18 -16.12
N ILE A 13 7.09 8.64 -16.97
CA ILE A 13 6.85 7.44 -17.76
C ILE A 13 6.59 6.23 -16.86
N ILE A 14 7.41 6.05 -15.81
CA ILE A 14 7.23 4.98 -14.83
C ILE A 14 5.89 5.12 -14.10
N LYS A 15 5.55 6.33 -13.66
CA LYS A 15 4.27 6.61 -12.98
C LYS A 15 3.07 6.31 -13.89
N GLU A 16 3.11 6.76 -15.14
CA GLU A 16 2.04 6.53 -16.11
C GLU A 16 1.90 5.06 -16.47
N MET A 17 3.01 4.34 -16.65
CA MET A 17 3.01 2.89 -16.86
C MET A 17 2.35 2.17 -15.69
N LEU A 18 2.79 2.44 -14.45
CA LEU A 18 2.20 1.84 -13.24
C LEU A 18 0.72 2.18 -13.09
N PHE A 19 0.33 3.40 -13.48
CA PHE A 19 -1.08 3.82 -13.48
C PHE A 19 -1.91 3.03 -14.50
N ARG A 20 -1.43 2.90 -15.74
CA ARG A 20 -2.13 2.15 -16.81
C ARG A 20 -2.24 0.67 -16.49
N THR A 21 -1.13 0.02 -16.11
CA THR A 21 -1.14 -1.40 -15.74
C THR A 21 -2.16 -1.66 -14.63
N ARG A 22 -2.26 -0.78 -13.63
CA ARG A 22 -3.24 -0.89 -12.54
C ARG A 22 -4.69 -0.72 -12.99
N GLN A 23 -4.95 0.09 -14.03
CA GLN A 23 -6.29 0.23 -14.58
C GLN A 23 -6.73 -1.01 -15.36
N THR A 24 -5.81 -1.62 -16.11
CA THR A 24 -6.08 -2.82 -16.90
C THR A 24 -6.19 -4.08 -16.03
N ASP A 25 -5.25 -4.28 -15.11
CA ASP A 25 -5.24 -5.43 -14.20
C ASP A 25 -4.76 -5.02 -12.81
N LYS A 26 -5.72 -4.80 -11.91
CA LYS A 26 -5.45 -4.37 -10.53
C LYS A 26 -4.71 -5.46 -9.74
N ILE A 27 -5.11 -6.72 -9.91
CA ILE A 27 -4.55 -7.84 -9.14
C ILE A 27 -3.15 -8.16 -9.63
N GLY A 28 -2.94 -8.26 -10.96
CA GLY A 28 -1.62 -8.43 -11.53
C GLY A 28 -0.68 -7.27 -11.20
N SER A 29 -1.17 -6.03 -11.27
CA SER A 29 -0.39 -4.86 -10.84
C SER A 29 0.02 -4.97 -9.36
N ALA A 30 -0.91 -5.35 -8.46
CA ALA A 30 -0.59 -5.54 -7.05
C ALA A 30 0.41 -6.69 -6.82
N ARG A 31 0.29 -7.81 -7.55
CA ARG A 31 1.25 -8.93 -7.50
C ARG A 31 2.65 -8.46 -7.89
N THR A 32 2.77 -7.70 -8.98
CA THR A 32 4.05 -7.16 -9.43
C THR A 32 4.68 -6.24 -8.38
N LEU A 33 3.89 -5.37 -7.73
CA LEU A 33 4.40 -4.49 -6.66
C LEU A 33 4.95 -5.30 -5.47
N VAL A 34 4.27 -6.37 -5.06
CA VAL A 34 4.73 -7.26 -4.00
C VAL A 34 6.02 -7.97 -4.39
N LEU A 35 6.07 -8.53 -5.59
CA LEU A 35 7.27 -9.20 -6.11
C LEU A 35 8.47 -8.26 -6.13
N CYS A 36 8.28 -6.99 -6.51
CA CYS A 36 9.35 -5.99 -6.45
C CYS A 36 9.87 -5.79 -5.03
N LEU A 37 8.99 -5.69 -4.03
CA LEU A 37 9.40 -5.53 -2.63
C LEU A 37 10.14 -6.77 -2.10
N GLN A 38 9.64 -7.97 -2.39
CA GLN A 38 10.27 -9.23 -2.01
C GLN A 38 11.66 -9.36 -2.63
N GLN A 39 11.81 -9.07 -3.93
CA GLN A 39 13.11 -9.12 -4.61
C GLN A 39 14.12 -8.12 -4.02
N LEU A 40 13.68 -6.90 -3.71
CA LEU A 40 14.55 -5.91 -3.05
C LEU A 40 14.98 -6.39 -1.65
N PHE A 41 14.06 -7.00 -0.90
CA PHE A 41 14.34 -7.52 0.43
C PHE A 41 15.30 -8.72 0.37
N LEU A 42 15.10 -9.68 -0.55
CA LEU A 42 16.00 -10.81 -0.73
C LEU A 42 17.41 -10.38 -1.12
N ARG A 43 17.56 -9.38 -2.00
CA ARG A 43 18.88 -8.80 -2.33
C ARG A 43 19.56 -8.23 -1.11
N LEU A 44 18.83 -7.46 -0.29
CA LEU A 44 19.36 -6.91 0.96
C LEU A 44 19.81 -8.02 1.93
N LYS A 45 19.03 -9.11 2.05
CA LYS A 45 19.38 -10.26 2.89
C LYS A 45 20.66 -10.95 2.41
N GLN A 46 20.76 -11.22 1.11
CA GLN A 46 21.93 -11.84 0.49
C GLN A 46 23.21 -11.03 0.71
N GLU A 47 23.12 -9.70 0.65
CA GLU A 47 24.28 -8.82 0.88
C GLU A 47 24.66 -8.78 2.36
N GLN A 48 23.69 -8.78 3.27
CA GLN A 48 23.95 -8.87 4.70
C GLN A 48 24.68 -10.16 5.08
N GLU A 49 24.34 -11.28 4.43
CA GLU A 49 24.98 -12.59 4.65
C GLU A 49 26.40 -12.68 4.09
N ARG A 50 26.69 -11.97 3.00
CA ARG A 50 28.03 -11.94 2.40
C ARG A 50 29.06 -11.22 3.28
N GLY A 51 28.64 -10.49 4.31
CA GLY A 51 29.53 -9.84 5.29
C GLY A 51 30.35 -8.68 4.72
N ASP A 52 30.19 -8.36 3.43
CA ASP A 52 30.82 -7.19 2.82
C ASP A 52 30.03 -5.95 3.25
N GLY A 53 30.74 -4.91 3.70
CA GLY A 53 30.12 -3.70 4.25
C GLY A 53 29.09 -3.12 3.28
N ALA A 54 28.05 -2.46 3.80
CA ALA A 54 26.92 -1.93 3.02
C ALA A 54 27.40 -1.24 1.73
N HIS A 55 27.25 -1.91 0.59
CA HIS A 55 27.69 -1.34 -0.68
C HIS A 55 26.88 -0.05 -0.96
N PRO A 56 27.49 1.03 -1.45
CA PRO A 56 26.81 2.32 -1.67
C PRO A 56 25.58 2.26 -2.62
N GLY A 57 25.45 1.18 -3.39
CA GLY A 57 24.34 0.93 -4.30
C GLY A 57 23.08 0.34 -3.64
N VAL A 58 23.24 -0.31 -2.48
CA VAL A 58 22.26 -1.20 -1.86
C VAL A 58 21.11 -0.44 -1.24
N GLN A 59 19.90 -0.98 -1.39
CA GLN A 59 18.71 -0.40 -0.79
C GLN A 59 18.70 -0.76 0.69
N THR A 60 18.71 0.24 1.56
CA THR A 60 18.54 0.00 3.00
C THR A 60 17.15 -0.53 3.29
N PHE A 61 17.00 -1.25 4.40
CA PHE A 61 15.70 -1.70 4.88
C PHE A 61 14.68 -0.54 4.95
N THR A 62 15.11 0.62 5.46
CA THR A 62 14.30 1.84 5.54
C THR A 62 13.85 2.34 4.16
N THR A 63 14.73 2.27 3.15
CA THR A 63 14.39 2.65 1.77
C THR A 63 13.32 1.73 1.18
N ILE A 64 13.41 0.42 1.42
CA ILE A 64 12.41 -0.56 0.94
C ILE A 64 11.07 -0.34 1.66
N LYS A 65 11.10 -0.11 2.97
CA LYS A 65 9.90 0.19 3.77
C LYS A 65 9.21 1.47 3.30
N GLU A 66 9.96 2.53 3.02
CA GLU A 66 9.42 3.78 2.48
C GLU A 66 8.81 3.59 1.09
N LEU A 67 9.40 2.74 0.24
CA LEU A 67 8.81 2.37 -1.04
C LEU A 67 7.47 1.64 -0.86
N ALA A 68 7.40 0.69 0.08
CA ALA A 68 6.16 0.00 0.43
C ALA A 68 5.07 0.97 0.92
N ARG A 69 5.43 1.94 1.77
CA ARG A 69 4.51 3.01 2.20
C ARG A 69 3.96 3.81 1.02
N ARG A 70 4.80 4.15 0.03
CA ARG A 70 4.36 4.85 -1.20
C ARG A 70 3.45 3.97 -2.07
N PHE A 71 3.75 2.67 -2.19
CA PHE A 71 2.86 1.74 -2.87
C PHE A 71 1.50 1.63 -2.18
N ALA A 72 1.46 1.61 -0.85
CA ALA A 72 0.23 1.58 -0.08
C ALA A 72 -0.71 2.75 -0.40
N LEU A 73 -0.18 3.94 -0.73
CA LEU A 73 -0.98 5.11 -1.14
C LEU A 73 -1.74 4.89 -2.47
N SER A 74 -1.32 3.93 -3.29
CA SER A 74 -2.00 3.61 -4.55
C SER A 74 -3.32 2.84 -4.35
N PHE A 75 -3.57 2.32 -3.15
CA PHE A 75 -4.76 1.57 -2.75
C PHE A 75 -5.69 2.43 -1.88
N GLY A 76 -5.95 3.67 -2.30
CA GLY A 76 -6.74 4.64 -1.51
C GLY A 76 -8.23 4.26 -1.35
N ASP A 77 -8.81 3.61 -2.35
CA ASP A 77 -10.19 3.11 -2.30
C ASP A 77 -10.18 1.67 -1.76
N LEU A 78 -10.53 1.54 -0.48
CA LEU A 78 -10.46 0.28 0.27
C LEU A 78 -11.42 -0.79 -0.27
N VAL A 79 -12.53 -0.39 -0.90
CA VAL A 79 -13.50 -1.33 -1.46
C VAL A 79 -13.05 -1.80 -2.84
N LYS A 80 -12.64 -0.85 -3.71
CA LYS A 80 -12.17 -1.16 -5.07
C LYS A 80 -10.91 -2.02 -5.09
N PHE A 81 -10.04 -1.85 -4.11
CA PHE A 81 -8.76 -2.56 -4.01
C PHE A 81 -8.73 -3.63 -2.91
N ARG A 82 -9.87 -3.93 -2.30
CA ARG A 82 -10.00 -4.90 -1.21
C ARG A 82 -9.25 -6.20 -1.48
N GLU A 83 -9.55 -6.83 -2.61
CA GLU A 83 -8.96 -8.12 -3.01
C GLU A 83 -7.45 -8.01 -3.24
N CYS A 84 -6.99 -6.89 -3.84
CA CYS A 84 -5.56 -6.63 -4.04
C CYS A 84 -4.83 -6.59 -2.70
N VAL A 85 -5.36 -5.85 -1.73
CA VAL A 85 -4.71 -5.69 -0.42
C VAL A 85 -4.74 -7.01 0.36
N VAL A 86 -5.85 -7.75 0.36
CA VAL A 86 -5.90 -9.09 0.97
C VAL A 86 -4.87 -10.02 0.34
N MET A 87 -4.71 -10.00 -0.98
CA MET A 87 -3.69 -10.77 -1.70
C MET A 87 -2.27 -10.36 -1.28
N ILE A 88 -1.99 -9.06 -1.19
CA ILE A 88 -0.69 -8.54 -0.70
C ILE A 88 -0.35 -9.14 0.67
N HIS A 89 -1.32 -9.11 1.60
CA HIS A 89 -1.11 -9.64 2.94
C HIS A 89 -0.92 -11.16 2.98
N ARG A 90 -1.70 -11.93 2.20
CA ARG A 90 -1.51 -13.38 2.12
C ARG A 90 -0.14 -13.75 1.56
N SER A 91 0.21 -13.19 0.40
CA SER A 91 1.51 -13.44 -0.24
C SER A 91 2.68 -12.99 0.64
N GLY A 92 2.55 -11.87 1.34
CA GLY A 92 3.58 -11.39 2.26
C GLY A 92 3.77 -12.27 3.50
N ILE A 93 2.68 -12.87 4.02
CA ILE A 93 2.74 -13.85 5.11
C ILE A 93 3.40 -15.13 4.61
N GLU A 94 2.94 -15.69 3.48
CA GLU A 94 3.54 -16.89 2.89
C GLU A 94 5.06 -16.71 2.70
N PHE A 95 5.48 -15.57 2.15
CA PHE A 95 6.89 -15.24 1.99
C PHE A 95 7.66 -15.17 3.31
N ALA A 96 7.12 -14.49 4.33
CA ALA A 96 7.80 -14.33 5.62
C ALA A 96 8.03 -15.67 6.35
N PHE A 97 7.21 -16.69 6.08
CA PHE A 97 7.24 -18.00 6.72
C PHE A 97 7.65 -19.15 5.79
N GLN A 98 8.01 -18.87 4.53
CA GLN A 98 8.31 -19.87 3.49
C GLN A 98 9.42 -20.85 3.90
N GLU A 99 10.46 -20.37 4.58
CA GLU A 99 11.63 -21.15 5.00
C GLU A 99 11.65 -21.35 6.53
N SER A 100 10.48 -21.49 7.15
CA SER A 100 10.40 -21.83 8.57
C SER A 100 10.84 -23.28 8.79
N SER A 101 11.91 -23.49 9.56
CA SER A 101 12.36 -24.80 10.01
C SER A 101 12.23 -24.92 11.53
N PRO A 102 11.98 -26.13 12.07
CA PRO A 102 11.90 -26.34 13.52
C PRO A 102 13.23 -26.09 14.24
N ASP A 103 14.35 -26.10 13.51
CA ASP A 103 15.70 -25.91 14.03
C ASP A 103 16.14 -24.44 14.09
N THR A 104 15.39 -23.53 13.47
CA THR A 104 15.72 -22.10 13.45
C THR A 104 14.85 -21.33 14.45
N ALA A 105 15.48 -20.52 15.30
CA ALA A 105 14.78 -19.73 16.34
C ALA A 105 13.67 -18.80 15.78
N ALA A 106 13.83 -18.29 14.55
CA ALA A 106 12.81 -17.53 13.84
C ALA A 106 12.97 -17.68 12.32
N PRO A 107 11.88 -17.57 11.53
CA PRO A 107 11.96 -17.60 10.06
C PRO A 107 12.92 -16.53 9.51
N PRO A 108 13.76 -16.85 8.51
CA PRO A 108 14.82 -15.95 8.02
C PRO A 108 14.29 -14.63 7.44
N TYR A 109 13.05 -14.63 6.95
CA TYR A 109 12.40 -13.49 6.31
C TYR A 109 11.35 -12.80 7.19
N LEU A 110 11.32 -13.10 8.49
CA LEU A 110 10.32 -12.58 9.42
C LEU A 110 10.30 -11.04 9.48
N SER A 111 11.45 -10.39 9.28
CA SER A 111 11.54 -8.93 9.26
C SER A 111 10.76 -8.26 8.11
N TYR A 112 10.43 -9.01 7.05
CA TYR A 112 9.56 -8.55 5.96
C TYR A 112 8.16 -8.14 6.46
N LEU A 113 7.68 -8.70 7.59
CA LEU A 113 6.40 -8.30 8.19
C LEU A 113 6.34 -6.80 8.56
N THR A 114 7.49 -6.17 8.82
CA THR A 114 7.58 -4.71 9.07
C THR A 114 7.41 -3.88 7.79
N ILE A 115 7.71 -4.45 6.62
CA ILE A 115 7.38 -3.84 5.32
C ILE A 115 5.90 -4.07 5.03
N LEU A 116 5.41 -5.28 5.31
CA LEU A 116 4.01 -5.66 5.10
C LEU A 116 3.04 -4.83 5.95
N SER A 117 3.45 -4.39 7.15
CA SER A 117 2.63 -3.54 8.02
C SER A 117 2.26 -2.20 7.40
N GLU A 118 3.04 -1.68 6.43
CA GLU A 118 2.70 -0.45 5.70
C GLU A 118 1.37 -0.56 4.93
N PHE A 119 0.99 -1.76 4.52
CA PHE A 119 -0.27 -2.03 3.82
C PHE A 119 -1.45 -2.28 4.75
N SER A 120 -1.21 -2.53 6.04
CA SER A 120 -2.28 -2.95 6.98
C SER A 120 -3.36 -1.89 7.18
N SER A 121 -3.01 -0.61 6.99
CA SER A 121 -3.96 0.52 6.99
C SER A 121 -4.96 0.48 5.82
N LYS A 122 -4.70 -0.33 4.79
CA LYS A 122 -5.51 -0.47 3.58
C LYS A 122 -6.45 -1.68 3.61
N LEU A 123 -6.43 -2.47 4.68
CA LEU A 123 -7.39 -3.53 4.91
C LEU A 123 -8.68 -2.99 5.53
N LEU A 124 -9.82 -3.51 5.10
CA LEU A 124 -11.09 -3.32 5.80
C LEU A 124 -11.04 -4.01 7.17
N LYS A 125 -11.85 -3.53 8.13
CA LYS A 125 -11.96 -4.09 9.49
C LYS A 125 -12.20 -5.61 9.49
N LEU A 126 -13.09 -6.10 8.63
CA LEU A 126 -13.39 -7.53 8.49
C LEU A 126 -12.21 -8.34 7.91
N ASP A 127 -11.51 -7.76 6.93
CA ASP A 127 -10.37 -8.42 6.31
C ASP A 127 -9.16 -8.46 7.23
N LYS A 128 -8.96 -7.45 8.08
CA LYS A 128 -7.94 -7.48 9.15
C LYS A 128 -8.10 -8.71 10.05
N LYS A 129 -9.33 -9.01 10.50
CA LYS A 129 -9.61 -10.22 11.29
C LYS A 129 -9.28 -11.50 10.52
N THR A 130 -9.66 -11.56 9.25
CA THR A 130 -9.41 -12.71 8.38
C THR A 130 -7.91 -12.94 8.14
N VAL A 131 -7.16 -11.88 7.86
CA VAL A 131 -5.70 -11.90 7.69
C VAL A 131 -5.01 -12.27 9.00
N PHE A 132 -5.48 -11.76 10.13
CA PHE A 132 -4.95 -12.13 11.45
C PHE A 132 -5.14 -13.63 11.74
N SER A 133 -6.35 -14.17 11.50
CA SER A 133 -6.60 -15.61 11.65
C SER A 133 -5.75 -16.45 10.68
N TYR A 134 -5.48 -15.94 9.48
CA TYR A 134 -4.56 -16.59 8.54
C TYR A 134 -3.12 -16.59 9.08
N LEU A 135 -2.62 -15.44 9.56
CA LEU A 135 -1.31 -15.30 10.18
C LEU A 135 -1.12 -16.28 11.36
N GLN A 136 -2.15 -16.45 12.19
CA GLN A 136 -2.09 -17.36 13.34
C GLN A 136 -1.78 -18.82 12.93
N LYS A 137 -2.23 -19.26 11.75
CA LYS A 137 -1.92 -20.61 11.24
C LYS A 137 -0.43 -20.81 10.98
N HIS A 138 0.30 -19.74 10.65
CA HIS A 138 1.75 -19.77 10.44
C HIS A 138 2.55 -19.58 11.74
N THR A 139 1.91 -19.14 12.83
CA THR A 139 2.59 -18.94 14.13
C THR A 139 2.09 -19.90 15.21
N ALA A 140 1.55 -21.06 14.85
CA ALA A 140 0.98 -22.02 15.80
C ALA A 140 2.05 -22.76 16.63
N VAL A 141 3.32 -22.70 16.22
CA VAL A 141 4.46 -23.23 16.98
C VAL A 141 4.72 -22.30 18.18
N HIS A 142 5.11 -22.85 19.34
CA HIS A 142 5.40 -22.07 20.56
C HIS A 142 6.50 -21.04 20.29
N VAL A 143 6.09 -19.81 19.97
CA VAL A 143 6.98 -18.68 19.75
C VAL A 143 7.16 -17.92 21.06
N ASP A 144 8.40 -17.78 21.51
CA ASP A 144 8.71 -16.80 22.55
C ASP A 144 8.74 -15.38 21.95
N LEU A 145 7.61 -14.69 22.06
CA LEU A 145 7.45 -13.32 21.56
C LEU A 145 8.32 -12.28 22.30
N ARG A 146 9.10 -12.69 23.31
CA ARG A 146 10.01 -11.82 24.07
C ARG A 146 11.35 -11.61 23.36
N GLU A 147 11.72 -12.49 22.44
CA GLU A 147 12.98 -12.36 21.70
C GLU A 147 12.92 -11.27 20.61
N GLU A 148 14.06 -10.61 20.39
CA GLU A 148 14.20 -9.48 19.46
C GLU A 148 13.80 -9.83 18.03
N CYS A 149 14.12 -11.06 17.60
CA CYS A 149 13.83 -11.56 16.26
C CYS A 149 12.32 -11.59 15.95
N TRP A 150 11.45 -11.68 16.97
CA TRP A 150 9.99 -11.74 16.82
C TRP A 150 9.30 -10.38 16.87
N LYS A 151 10.02 -9.28 17.14
CA LYS A 151 9.43 -7.93 17.11
C LYS A 151 8.69 -7.57 15.81
N PRO A 152 9.16 -7.93 14.61
CA PRO A 152 8.42 -7.71 13.37
C PRO A 152 7.02 -8.34 13.38
N LEU A 153 6.89 -9.54 13.93
CA LEU A 153 5.61 -10.23 14.09
C LEU A 153 4.70 -9.51 15.08
N VAL A 154 5.24 -9.12 16.24
CA VAL A 154 4.49 -8.38 17.27
C VAL A 154 3.93 -7.08 16.69
N HIS A 155 4.77 -6.32 15.96
CA HIS A 155 4.36 -5.07 15.33
C HIS A 155 3.26 -5.28 14.28
N TYR A 156 3.41 -6.29 13.42
CA TYR A 156 2.42 -6.60 12.40
C TYR A 156 1.08 -7.08 12.99
N ARG A 157 1.11 -7.88 14.07
CA ARG A 157 -0.11 -8.26 14.82
C ARG A 157 -0.82 -7.04 15.37
N ALA A 158 -0.08 -6.11 15.98
CA ALA A 158 -0.66 -4.87 16.49
C ALA A 158 -1.32 -4.04 15.38
N SER A 159 -0.71 -3.97 14.19
CA SER A 159 -1.28 -3.18 13.07
C SER A 159 -2.55 -3.81 12.47
N LEU A 160 -2.70 -5.13 12.53
CA LEU A 160 -3.93 -5.85 12.17
C LEU A 160 -5.02 -5.73 13.24
N LEU A 161 -4.66 -5.58 14.52
CA LEU A 161 -5.62 -5.41 15.61
C LEU A 161 -5.99 -3.94 15.86
N ALA A 162 -5.20 -2.99 15.35
CA ALA A 162 -5.52 -1.58 15.40
C ALA A 162 -6.85 -1.30 14.69
N VAL A 163 -7.88 -1.03 15.48
CA VAL A 163 -9.16 -0.50 14.98
C VAL A 163 -8.88 0.94 14.59
N ALA A 164 -8.93 1.24 13.29
CA ALA A 164 -8.94 2.61 12.84
C ALA A 164 -10.35 3.15 13.08
N ASP A 165 -10.53 3.94 14.14
CA ASP A 165 -11.70 4.80 14.35
C ASP A 165 -11.61 5.99 13.39
N MET A 166 -11.73 5.72 12.09
CA MET A 166 -11.77 6.75 11.05
C MET A 166 -13.18 6.82 10.47
N GLU A 167 -14.20 7.03 11.30
CA GLU A 167 -15.56 7.37 10.84
C GLU A 167 -16.54 7.86 11.93
N ASP A 168 -16.09 8.24 13.15
CA ASP A 168 -17.01 8.66 14.23
C ASP A 168 -16.91 10.15 14.60
N ALA A 169 -16.44 10.98 13.68
CA ALA A 169 -16.53 12.43 13.80
C ALA A 169 -17.25 12.99 12.57
N VAL A 170 -18.35 13.72 12.82
CA VAL A 170 -19.24 14.39 11.84
C VAL A 170 -20.44 13.56 11.39
N SER A 171 -21.31 13.18 12.33
CA SER A 171 -22.77 13.30 12.13
C SER A 171 -23.54 12.98 13.42
N HIS A 172 -23.66 13.95 14.31
CA HIS A 172 -24.84 14.20 15.14
C HIS A 172 -24.73 15.69 15.49
N GLY A 173 -25.52 16.58 14.89
CA GLY A 173 -26.96 16.60 15.10
C GLY A 173 -27.23 17.68 16.15
N SER A 174 -27.52 18.87 15.66
CA SER A 174 -28.12 19.96 16.44
C SER A 174 -29.31 19.44 17.25
N SER A 175 -29.28 19.62 18.58
CA SER A 175 -30.49 19.85 19.36
C SER A 175 -30.17 20.50 20.70
N ASP A 176 -30.35 21.81 20.66
CA ASP A 176 -30.68 22.71 21.74
C ASP A 176 -31.71 22.11 22.71
N LYS A 177 -31.29 21.62 23.88
CA LYS A 177 -32.16 21.42 25.07
C LYS A 177 -31.36 21.56 26.37
N ARG A 178 -31.48 22.72 27.01
CA ARG A 178 -31.27 22.87 28.47
C ARG A 178 -32.43 22.22 29.24
N PRO A 179 -32.16 21.67 30.42
CA PRO A 179 -33.02 21.95 31.57
C PRO A 179 -32.24 22.56 32.74
N CYS A 180 -32.84 23.59 33.32
CA CYS A 180 -32.45 24.29 34.54
C CYS A 180 -32.55 23.37 35.77
N MET A 181 -31.61 23.47 36.72
CA MET A 181 -31.90 23.59 38.16
C MET A 181 -30.64 23.93 38.99
N GLN A 182 -30.81 24.90 39.89
CA GLN A 182 -30.17 25.10 41.21
C GLN A 182 -28.67 25.46 41.30
N ASN A 183 -28.35 26.71 41.65
CA ASN A 183 -28.12 27.11 43.06
C ASN A 183 -27.61 28.55 43.26
N ARG A 184 -28.17 29.18 44.31
CA ARG A 184 -27.66 30.24 45.21
C ARG A 184 -26.98 31.51 44.65
N SER A 185 -27.64 32.63 44.92
CA SER A 185 -27.06 33.98 45.08
C SER A 185 -26.18 34.06 46.36
N PRO A 186 -25.27 35.06 46.47
CA PRO A 186 -25.69 36.35 47.01
C PRO A 186 -25.07 37.60 46.35
N SER A 187 -25.94 38.61 46.24
CA SER A 187 -25.78 40.06 46.39
C SER A 187 -24.37 40.69 46.48
N GLY A 188 -24.10 41.63 45.57
CA GLY A 188 -23.16 42.75 45.73
C GLY A 188 -23.53 43.90 44.81
N LYS A 189 -23.88 45.07 45.36
CA LYS A 189 -24.32 46.30 44.66
C LYS A 189 -23.16 47.30 44.52
N GLN A 190 -22.99 47.91 43.34
CA GLN A 190 -22.47 49.27 43.04
C GLN A 190 -22.43 49.39 41.49
N LYS A 191 -23.24 50.17 40.76
CA LYS A 191 -23.55 51.62 40.64
C LYS A 191 -22.44 52.49 39.99
N HIS A 192 -22.72 52.91 38.74
CA HIS A 192 -22.27 54.11 37.98
C HIS A 192 -20.76 54.19 37.65
N GLU A 193 -20.25 54.80 36.56
CA GLU A 193 -20.76 55.78 35.61
C GLU A 193 -19.93 55.82 34.30
N ALA A 194 -20.40 56.66 33.37
CA ALA A 194 -19.98 56.97 32.00
C ALA A 194 -18.49 57.32 31.71
N GLY A 195 -18.14 57.24 30.42
CA GLY A 195 -16.98 57.93 29.83
C GLY A 195 -16.50 57.30 28.51
N ASN A 196 -17.18 57.58 27.39
CA ASN A 196 -16.77 58.52 26.32
C ASN A 196 -15.73 58.01 25.29
N LYS A 197 -16.19 58.00 24.01
CA LYS A 197 -15.56 58.54 22.76
C LYS A 197 -14.18 57.98 22.35
N SER A 198 -13.82 57.67 21.10
CA SER A 198 -14.35 57.95 19.76
C SER A 198 -13.54 57.12 18.72
N PRO A 199 -13.87 57.16 17.41
CA PRO A 199 -13.55 56.17 16.38
C PRO A 199 -12.64 56.68 15.24
N CYS A 200 -12.13 55.78 14.37
CA CYS A 200 -11.79 56.02 12.96
C CYS A 200 -11.96 54.69 12.18
N GLN A 201 -12.94 54.53 11.28
CA GLN A 201 -13.02 54.93 9.85
C GLN A 201 -12.01 54.20 8.94
N ILE A 202 -12.44 53.27 8.07
CA ILE A 202 -12.84 53.42 6.64
C ILE A 202 -11.63 53.92 5.81
N SER A 203 -11.07 53.18 4.85
CA SER A 203 -11.62 52.95 3.51
C SER A 203 -10.86 51.87 2.72
N PRO A 204 -11.44 51.35 1.61
CA PRO A 204 -10.92 50.27 0.78
C PRO A 204 -10.16 50.79 -0.45
N VAL A 205 -9.36 49.94 -1.10
CA VAL A 205 -8.95 50.16 -2.49
C VAL A 205 -9.33 48.96 -3.36
N ASN A 206 -10.13 49.26 -4.38
CA ASN A 206 -10.50 48.41 -5.49
C ASN A 206 -9.36 48.39 -6.52
N SER A 207 -9.22 47.27 -7.22
CA SER A 207 -8.94 47.29 -8.66
C SER A 207 -9.43 46.00 -9.35
N LYS A 208 -10.54 46.17 -10.09
CA LYS A 208 -10.79 45.71 -11.47
C LYS A 208 -9.51 45.26 -12.22
N THR A 209 -9.46 44.33 -13.18
CA THR A 209 -10.39 43.75 -14.16
C THR A 209 -9.57 42.75 -14.98
N GLY A 210 -10.20 41.70 -15.55
CA GLY A 210 -9.52 40.89 -16.57
C GLY A 210 -10.24 39.59 -16.91
N LYS A 211 -11.40 39.68 -17.56
CA LYS A 211 -11.91 38.59 -18.41
C LYS A 211 -11.02 38.53 -19.66
N THR A 212 -10.79 37.33 -20.22
CA THR A 212 -11.20 36.96 -21.60
C THR A 212 -10.42 35.78 -22.19
N HIS A 213 -11.18 34.88 -22.82
CA HIS A 213 -10.88 33.91 -23.88
C HIS A 213 -10.14 32.57 -23.66
N ARG A 214 -10.99 31.53 -23.63
CA ARG A 214 -10.85 30.20 -24.25
C ARG A 214 -10.66 30.31 -25.78
N PRO A 215 -9.95 29.36 -26.41
CA PRO A 215 -10.34 28.88 -27.72
C PRO A 215 -10.69 27.39 -27.68
N SER A 216 -11.87 27.10 -28.21
CA SER A 216 -12.33 25.78 -28.61
C SER A 216 -12.05 25.65 -30.10
N ILE A 217 -11.33 24.62 -30.52
CA ILE A 217 -11.25 24.25 -31.94
C ILE A 217 -12.00 22.93 -32.09
N SER A 218 -13.13 23.04 -32.78
CA SER A 218 -13.85 21.98 -33.46
C SER A 218 -13.18 21.75 -34.81
N SER A 219 -13.01 20.49 -35.21
CA SER A 219 -13.02 20.12 -36.62
C SER A 219 -13.69 18.76 -36.77
N SER A 220 -14.88 18.78 -37.35
CA SER A 220 -15.58 17.63 -37.91
C SER A 220 -15.04 17.39 -39.32
N HIS A 221 -14.73 16.14 -39.66
CA HIS A 221 -15.12 15.55 -40.94
C HIS A 221 -15.34 14.04 -40.76
N GLN A 222 -16.46 13.59 -41.34
CA GLN A 222 -17.02 12.25 -41.32
C GLN A 222 -16.46 11.35 -42.44
N VAL A 223 -16.91 10.09 -42.42
CA VAL A 223 -17.05 9.11 -43.53
C VAL A 223 -15.78 8.25 -43.76
N ASP A 224 -15.75 6.91 -43.77
CA ASP A 224 -16.74 5.86 -44.06
C ASP A 224 -16.26 4.46 -43.56
N LYS A 225 -17.22 3.56 -43.28
CA LYS A 225 -17.30 2.10 -43.54
C LYS A 225 -16.20 1.09 -43.13
N ASP A 226 -16.61 0.15 -42.25
CA ASP A 226 -16.30 -1.30 -42.24
C ASP A 226 -17.02 -2.06 -43.41
N PRO A 227 -16.83 -3.38 -43.71
CA PRO A 227 -15.90 -4.46 -43.25
C PRO A 227 -15.31 -5.24 -44.51
N PRO A 228 -14.92 -6.57 -44.55
CA PRO A 228 -14.92 -7.66 -43.57
C PRO A 228 -13.70 -8.64 -43.53
N ALA A 229 -13.83 -9.60 -42.61
CA ALA A 229 -12.99 -10.75 -42.33
C ALA A 229 -12.65 -11.66 -43.53
N ARG A 230 -11.45 -12.26 -43.50
CA ARG A 230 -11.13 -13.54 -44.17
C ARG A 230 -10.22 -14.40 -43.31
N SER A 231 -10.71 -15.59 -43.01
CA SER A 231 -9.94 -16.74 -42.55
C SER A 231 -9.01 -17.25 -43.64
N LEU A 232 -7.81 -17.69 -43.28
CA LEU A 232 -7.10 -18.74 -44.02
C LEU A 232 -6.45 -19.69 -43.02
N ASN A 233 -7.03 -20.88 -42.94
CA ASN A 233 -6.39 -22.10 -42.47
C ASN A 233 -5.31 -22.49 -43.48
N ILE A 234 -4.14 -22.92 -42.99
CA ILE A 234 -3.22 -23.80 -43.73
C ILE A 234 -2.80 -24.90 -42.75
N ASP A 235 -3.33 -26.10 -43.02
CA ASP A 235 -2.81 -27.39 -42.60
C ASP A 235 -1.42 -27.65 -43.22
N GLY A 236 -0.63 -28.52 -42.57
CA GLY A 236 0.25 -29.41 -43.34
C GLY A 236 1.68 -29.62 -42.82
N SER A 237 1.78 -30.36 -41.72
CA SER A 237 2.54 -31.62 -41.62
C SER A 237 4.08 -31.70 -41.73
N ASN A 238 4.56 -32.52 -40.79
CA ASN A 238 5.67 -33.49 -40.84
C ASN A 238 7.08 -33.04 -40.41
N SER A 239 7.51 -33.57 -39.26
CA SER A 239 8.61 -34.56 -39.22
C SER A 239 8.72 -35.23 -37.84
N SER A 240 8.58 -36.55 -37.80
CA SER A 240 9.08 -37.49 -36.78
C SER A 240 10.60 -37.33 -36.58
N CYS A 241 11.35 -37.87 -35.61
CA CYS A 241 11.33 -39.13 -34.86
C CYS A 241 12.49 -39.07 -33.83
N SER A 242 12.55 -40.06 -32.92
CA SER A 242 13.68 -40.53 -32.06
C SER A 242 13.48 -40.20 -30.56
N LYS A 243 12.97 -41.11 -29.71
CA LYS A 243 13.54 -42.34 -29.11
C LYS A 243 14.62 -42.11 -28.05
N GLU A 244 14.21 -42.44 -26.81
CA GLU A 244 14.87 -43.14 -25.69
C GLU A 244 16.30 -42.81 -25.23
N ALA A 245 16.42 -42.61 -23.91
CA ALA A 245 17.51 -43.15 -23.10
C ALA A 245 17.00 -43.38 -21.66
N ASP A 246 16.79 -44.66 -21.34
CA ASP A 246 16.72 -45.25 -20.00
C ASP A 246 18.02 -46.03 -19.83
N ASP A 247 18.84 -45.70 -18.82
CA ASP A 247 19.82 -46.62 -18.22
C ASP A 247 20.45 -45.97 -16.96
N GLY A 248 20.67 -46.79 -15.93
CA GLY A 248 21.52 -46.42 -14.80
C GLY A 248 21.16 -47.03 -13.44
N THR A 249 20.91 -48.35 -13.35
CA THR A 249 21.05 -49.08 -12.08
C THR A 249 21.97 -50.28 -12.30
N VAL A 250 23.16 -50.24 -11.73
CA VAL A 250 23.96 -51.44 -11.47
C VAL A 250 24.57 -51.32 -10.08
N GLU A 251 24.19 -52.28 -9.24
CA GLU A 251 24.74 -52.53 -7.92
C GLU A 251 26.19 -52.99 -8.00
N VAL A 252 27.00 -52.64 -6.98
CA VAL A 252 28.21 -53.40 -6.67
C VAL A 252 28.27 -53.57 -5.16
N GLU A 253 28.19 -54.83 -4.73
CA GLU A 253 28.43 -55.30 -3.37
C GLU A 253 29.90 -55.71 -3.21
N PHE A 254 30.34 -55.73 -1.94
CA PHE A 254 31.65 -56.05 -1.32
C PHE A 254 32.59 -54.88 -1.03
#